data_AF-A0A376ZYD4-F1
#
_entry.id   AF-A0A376ZYD4-F1
#
_cell.length_a   1.000
_cell.length_b   1.000
_cell.length_c   1.000
_cell.angle_alpha   90.00
_cell.angle_beta   90.00
_cell.angle_gamma   90.00
#
_symmetry.space_group_name_H-M   'P 1'
#
loop_
_entity.id
_entity.type
_entity.pdbx_description
1 polymer ?
#
loop_
_entity_poly.entity_id
_entity_poly.type
_entity_poly.pdbx_seq_one_letter_code
_entity_poly.pdbx_strand_id
1 'polypeptide(L)'
;MEMYFKRMKDEWTGLVEQADPLIRAKAAEIALAHAHYLSIEFYRIVRIDPHAEEFLSNEQVERQLKSAMERWIINVLSAQVDDVERLIQIQHTVAEVHARIGIPVEIVEMGFRVLKKILYPVIFSSDYSAAEKLQVYHFSINSIDIAMEVMTRAFTFSDSSASKEDENYRIFSLLENAEEEKERQIASILSWEIDIIYKILLDSDLGSSLPLSQADFGLWFNHKGRHYFSGIAEVGHISRLIQDFDGIFNQTMRNTRNLNNRSLRVKFLLQIRNTVSQIITLLRELF
;
A
#
# COMPACT_ATOMS: atom_id res chain seq x y z
N MET A 1 24.15 -7.68 -7.10
CA MET A 1 23.10 -7.38 -8.10
C MET A 1 23.57 -7.72 -9.52
N GLU A 2 24.75 -7.26 -9.94
CA GLU A 2 25.35 -7.60 -11.26
C GLU A 2 25.45 -9.11 -11.55
N MET A 3 25.89 -9.91 -10.57
CA MET A 3 25.97 -11.37 -10.73
C MET A 3 24.60 -12.05 -10.93
N TYR A 4 23.53 -11.47 -10.36
CA TYR A 4 22.17 -11.99 -10.54
C TYR A 4 21.60 -11.59 -11.89
N PHE A 5 21.75 -10.32 -12.27
CA PHE A 5 21.34 -9.82 -13.58
C PHE A 5 22.01 -10.61 -14.70
N LYS A 6 23.32 -10.85 -14.59
CA LYS A 6 24.07 -11.68 -15.55
C LYS A 6 23.49 -13.10 -15.63
N ARG A 7 23.21 -13.75 -14.50
CA ARG A 7 22.64 -15.10 -14.48
C ARG A 7 21.25 -15.16 -15.13
N MET A 8 20.36 -14.21 -14.85
CA MET A 8 19.03 -14.15 -15.45
C MET A 8 19.09 -13.87 -16.95
N LYS A 9 19.99 -12.98 -17.38
CA LYS A 9 20.23 -12.74 -18.81
C LYS A 9 20.70 -14.01 -19.50
N ASP A 10 21.67 -14.71 -18.93
CA ASP A 10 22.21 -15.95 -19.50
C ASP A 10 21.14 -17.05 -19.56
N GLU A 11 20.31 -17.18 -18.51
CA GLU A 11 19.24 -18.19 -18.44
C GLU A 11 18.09 -17.90 -19.43
N TRP A 12 17.62 -16.65 -19.51
CA TRP A 12 16.58 -16.27 -20.47
C TRP A 12 17.10 -16.34 -21.91
N THR A 13 18.34 -15.94 -22.15
CA THR A 13 18.99 -16.14 -23.46
C THR A 13 19.03 -17.61 -23.82
N GLY A 14 19.47 -18.47 -22.90
CA GLY A 14 19.49 -19.92 -23.10
C GLY A 14 18.10 -20.51 -23.38
N LEU A 15 17.05 -20.03 -22.70
CA LEU A 15 15.67 -20.44 -22.98
C LEU A 15 15.25 -20.13 -24.41
N VAL A 16 15.60 -18.95 -24.94
CA VAL A 16 15.29 -18.55 -26.32
C VAL A 16 16.13 -19.34 -27.33
N GLU A 17 17.43 -19.54 -27.06
CA GLU A 17 18.34 -20.27 -27.95
C GLU A 17 18.01 -21.76 -28.07
N GLN A 18 17.61 -22.40 -26.97
CA GLN A 18 17.26 -23.83 -26.94
C GLN A 18 15.91 -24.13 -27.58
N ALA A 19 15.02 -23.14 -27.67
CA ALA A 19 13.73 -23.31 -28.31
C ALA A 19 13.84 -23.20 -29.84
N ASP A 20 13.35 -24.24 -30.52
CA ASP A 20 13.30 -24.31 -31.98
C ASP A 20 12.68 -23.01 -32.56
N PRO A 21 13.33 -22.36 -33.56
CA PRO A 21 12.81 -21.15 -34.18
C PRO A 21 11.35 -21.27 -34.67
N LEU A 22 10.93 -22.44 -35.17
CA LEU A 22 9.56 -22.68 -35.61
C LEU A 22 8.57 -22.64 -34.44
N ILE A 23 8.96 -23.18 -33.29
CA ILE A 23 8.14 -23.16 -32.07
C ILE A 23 8.04 -21.74 -31.52
N ARG A 24 9.13 -20.98 -31.52
CA ARG A 24 9.12 -19.57 -31.13
C ARG A 24 8.25 -18.73 -32.06
N ALA A 25 8.29 -18.98 -33.36
CA ALA A 25 7.41 -18.31 -34.32
C ALA A 25 5.92 -18.59 -34.05
N LYS A 26 5.57 -19.84 -33.72
CA LYS A 26 4.19 -20.22 -33.32
C LYS A 26 3.76 -19.58 -32.00
N ALA A 27 4.65 -19.51 -31.00
CA ALA A 27 4.37 -18.81 -29.76
C ALA A 27 4.12 -17.31 -30.00
N ALA A 28 4.92 -16.68 -30.85
CA ALA A 28 4.73 -15.29 -31.27
C ALA A 28 3.41 -15.09 -32.05
N GLU A 29 3.03 -16.03 -32.93
CA GLU A 29 1.76 -16.01 -33.66
C GLU A 29 0.57 -16.05 -32.70
N ILE A 30 0.57 -16.98 -31.74
CA ILE A 30 -0.45 -17.08 -30.69
C ILE A 30 -0.53 -15.78 -29.88
N ALA A 31 0.62 -15.22 -29.51
CA ALA A 31 0.67 -13.98 -28.75
C ALA A 31 0.06 -12.81 -29.53
N LEU A 32 0.45 -12.62 -30.79
CA LEU A 32 -0.07 -11.54 -31.64
C LEU A 32 -1.58 -11.71 -31.91
N ALA A 33 -2.04 -12.93 -32.16
CA ALA A 33 -3.45 -13.19 -32.47
C ALA A 33 -4.36 -13.06 -31.24
N HIS A 34 -3.87 -13.40 -30.04
CA HIS A 34 -4.73 -13.57 -28.86
C HIS A 34 -4.39 -12.64 -27.68
N ALA A 35 -3.35 -11.80 -27.75
CA ALA A 35 -3.00 -10.88 -26.67
C ALA A 35 -4.18 -10.00 -26.21
N HIS A 36 -4.98 -9.49 -27.16
CA HIS A 36 -6.16 -8.67 -26.83
C HIS A 36 -7.22 -9.44 -26.05
N TYR A 37 -7.51 -10.68 -26.47
CA TYR A 37 -8.44 -11.54 -25.74
C TYR A 37 -7.90 -11.86 -24.34
N LEU A 38 -6.62 -12.24 -24.26
CA LEU A 38 -5.96 -12.60 -23.01
C LEU A 38 -5.94 -11.41 -22.02
N SER A 39 -5.72 -10.18 -22.49
CA SER A 39 -5.69 -8.99 -21.63
C SER A 39 -7.05 -8.68 -21.02
N ILE A 40 -8.12 -8.79 -21.81
CA ILE A 40 -9.49 -8.58 -21.36
C ILE A 40 -9.89 -9.66 -20.35
N GLU A 41 -9.62 -10.93 -20.66
CA GLU A 41 -10.00 -12.04 -19.80
C GLU A 41 -9.18 -12.07 -18.51
N PHE A 42 -7.89 -11.74 -18.59
CA PHE A 42 -7.03 -11.51 -17.42
C PHE A 42 -7.66 -10.47 -16.49
N TYR A 43 -7.99 -9.29 -17.02
CA TYR A 43 -8.57 -8.20 -16.24
C TYR A 43 -9.88 -8.63 -15.58
N ARG A 44 -10.76 -9.28 -16.36
CA ARG A 44 -12.06 -9.76 -15.90
C ARG A 44 -11.92 -10.74 -14.74
N ILE A 45 -10.97 -11.67 -14.81
CA ILE A 45 -10.75 -12.69 -13.76
C ILE A 45 -10.09 -12.08 -12.53
N VAL A 46 -9.03 -11.27 -12.70
CA VAL A 46 -8.28 -10.68 -11.58
C VAL A 46 -9.18 -9.77 -10.77
N ARG A 47 -10.05 -8.98 -11.41
CA ARG A 47 -11.00 -8.09 -10.72
C ARG A 47 -12.02 -8.82 -9.83
N ILE A 48 -12.25 -10.13 -10.02
CA ILE A 48 -13.16 -10.89 -9.16
C ILE A 48 -12.58 -11.03 -7.73
N ASP A 49 -11.25 -11.00 -7.58
CA ASP A 49 -10.62 -11.04 -6.27
C ASP A 49 -10.80 -9.69 -5.55
N PRO A 50 -11.42 -9.66 -4.36
CA PRO A 50 -11.67 -8.41 -3.63
C PRO A 50 -10.40 -7.62 -3.31
N HIS A 51 -9.27 -8.30 -3.08
CA HIS A 51 -7.99 -7.66 -2.78
C HIS A 51 -7.34 -7.07 -4.03
N ALA A 52 -7.63 -7.60 -5.22
CA ALA A 52 -7.15 -7.04 -6.48
C ALA A 52 -8.09 -5.93 -6.99
N GLU A 53 -9.39 -6.01 -6.73
CA GLU A 53 -10.39 -5.03 -7.21
C GLU A 53 -10.08 -3.60 -6.73
N GLU A 54 -9.55 -3.45 -5.51
CA GLU A 54 -9.18 -2.14 -4.93
C GLU A 54 -8.26 -1.33 -5.86
N PHE A 55 -7.32 -2.01 -6.54
CA PHE A 55 -6.37 -1.41 -7.47
C PHE A 55 -6.91 -1.21 -8.90
N LEU A 56 -8.10 -1.75 -9.20
CA LEU A 56 -8.67 -1.84 -10.55
C LEU A 56 -10.02 -1.09 -10.68
N SER A 57 -10.31 -0.16 -9.79
CA SER A 57 -11.61 0.51 -9.68
C SER A 57 -11.87 1.64 -10.69
N ASN A 58 -10.86 2.06 -11.46
CA ASN A 58 -10.93 3.21 -12.37
C ASN A 58 -10.89 2.77 -13.85
N GLU A 59 -11.82 3.27 -14.67
CA GLU A 59 -11.88 2.99 -16.12
C GLU A 59 -10.59 3.38 -16.87
N GLN A 60 -9.89 4.43 -16.41
CA GLN A 60 -8.59 4.82 -16.98
C GLN A 60 -7.51 3.77 -16.69
N VAL A 61 -7.51 3.19 -15.48
CA VAL A 61 -6.59 2.10 -15.09
C VAL A 61 -6.90 0.85 -15.91
N GLU A 62 -8.17 0.53 -16.11
CA GLU A 62 -8.61 -0.60 -16.96
C GLU A 62 -8.03 -0.50 -18.37
N ARG A 63 -8.22 0.65 -19.04
CA ARG A 63 -7.74 0.86 -20.42
C ARG A 63 -6.22 0.77 -20.52
N GLN A 64 -5.50 1.38 -19.58
CA GLN A 64 -4.04 1.36 -19.55
C GLN A 64 -3.49 -0.04 -19.26
N LEU A 65 -4.06 -0.75 -18.28
CA LEU A 65 -3.62 -2.08 -17.90
C LEU A 65 -3.85 -3.09 -19.03
N LYS A 66 -5.01 -3.08 -19.70
CA LYS A 66 -5.25 -3.98 -20.86
C LYS A 66 -4.23 -3.74 -21.97
N SER A 67 -4.00 -2.48 -22.34
CA SER A 67 -3.00 -2.12 -23.36
C SER A 67 -1.56 -2.46 -22.96
N ALA A 68 -1.21 -2.30 -21.68
CA ALA A 68 0.11 -2.69 -21.16
C ALA A 68 0.27 -4.22 -21.18
N MET A 69 -0.76 -4.96 -20.75
CA MET A 69 -0.75 -6.42 -20.72
C MET A 69 -0.65 -7.03 -22.11
N GLU A 70 -1.35 -6.49 -23.11
CA GLU A 70 -1.22 -6.94 -24.51
C GLU A 70 0.22 -6.84 -25.00
N ARG A 71 0.83 -5.67 -24.81
CA ARG A 71 2.23 -5.43 -25.19
C ARG A 71 3.17 -6.34 -24.41
N TRP A 72 2.92 -6.56 -23.12
CA TRP A 72 3.74 -7.43 -22.28
C TRP A 72 3.70 -8.89 -22.79
N ILE A 73 2.50 -9.43 -23.07
CA ILE A 73 2.32 -10.79 -23.59
C ILE A 73 3.07 -10.96 -24.91
N ILE A 74 2.91 -10.02 -25.85
CA ILE A 74 3.59 -10.07 -27.15
C ILE A 74 5.10 -10.05 -26.94
N ASN A 75 5.62 -9.07 -26.19
CA ASN A 75 7.05 -8.92 -25.94
C ASN A 75 7.70 -10.17 -25.34
N VAL A 76 7.05 -10.81 -24.36
CA VAL A 76 7.59 -12.00 -23.68
C VAL A 76 7.53 -13.25 -24.55
N LEU A 77 6.42 -13.47 -25.27
CA LEU A 77 6.23 -14.69 -26.07
C LEU A 77 6.85 -14.60 -27.48
N SER A 78 7.21 -13.40 -27.94
CA SER A 78 7.94 -13.20 -29.20
C SER A 78 9.43 -12.88 -29.00
N ALA A 79 9.95 -13.10 -27.79
CA ALA A 79 11.32 -12.74 -27.41
C ALA A 79 12.37 -13.33 -28.35
N GLN A 80 13.28 -12.47 -28.84
CA GLN A 80 14.54 -12.89 -29.45
C GLN A 80 15.70 -12.73 -28.45
N VAL A 81 16.85 -13.32 -28.76
CA VAL A 81 18.06 -13.21 -27.92
C VAL A 81 18.43 -11.76 -27.66
N ASP A 82 18.39 -10.92 -28.70
CA ASP A 82 18.72 -9.49 -28.61
C ASP A 82 17.69 -8.69 -27.78
N ASP A 83 16.49 -9.22 -27.58
CA ASP A 83 15.45 -8.58 -26.77
C ASP A 83 15.61 -8.84 -25.26
N VAL A 84 16.33 -9.88 -24.85
CA VAL A 84 16.35 -10.35 -23.45
C VAL A 84 16.72 -9.25 -22.47
N GLU A 85 17.76 -8.46 -22.77
CA GLU A 85 18.20 -7.38 -21.90
C GLU A 85 17.14 -6.27 -21.77
N ARG A 86 16.46 -5.94 -22.89
CA ARG A 86 15.34 -5.00 -22.91
C ARG A 86 14.15 -5.55 -22.11
N LEU A 87 13.86 -6.84 -22.22
CA LEU A 87 12.76 -7.49 -21.50
C LEU A 87 12.97 -7.52 -19.99
N ILE A 88 14.21 -7.74 -19.55
CA ILE A 88 14.58 -7.64 -18.13
C ILE A 88 14.34 -6.21 -17.62
N GLN A 89 14.77 -5.19 -18.37
CA GLN A 89 14.50 -3.79 -18.00
C GLN A 89 13.00 -3.48 -17.93
N ILE A 90 12.19 -4.02 -18.85
CA ILE A 90 10.73 -3.90 -18.78
C ILE A 90 10.20 -4.50 -17.46
N GLN A 91 10.70 -5.67 -17.02
CA GLN A 91 10.24 -6.27 -15.76
C GLN A 91 10.62 -5.42 -14.55
N HIS A 92 11.79 -4.77 -14.56
CA HIS A 92 12.19 -3.81 -13.53
C HIS A 92 11.22 -2.62 -13.48
N THR A 93 10.94 -1.99 -14.62
CA THR A 93 9.97 -0.87 -14.69
C THR A 93 8.59 -1.28 -14.19
N VAL A 94 8.11 -2.48 -14.56
CA VAL A 94 6.82 -2.99 -14.07
C VAL A 94 6.85 -3.21 -12.57
N ALA A 95 7.94 -3.77 -12.03
CA ALA A 95 8.10 -3.96 -10.59
C ALA A 95 8.11 -2.64 -9.82
N GLU A 96 8.80 -1.60 -10.33
CA GLU A 96 8.79 -0.26 -9.75
C GLU A 96 7.40 0.36 -9.73
N VAL A 97 6.64 0.20 -10.81
CA VAL A 97 5.25 0.68 -10.88
C VAL A 97 4.38 -0.04 -9.84
N HIS A 98 4.48 -1.37 -9.73
CA HIS A 98 3.72 -2.14 -8.74
C HIS A 98 4.11 -1.77 -7.30
N ALA A 99 5.41 -1.62 -7.01
CA ALA A 99 5.89 -1.21 -5.69
C ALA A 99 5.41 0.20 -5.34
N ARG A 100 5.47 1.14 -6.29
CA ARG A 100 5.01 2.52 -6.09
C ARG A 100 3.51 2.61 -5.83
N ILE A 101 2.70 1.76 -6.46
CA ILE A 101 1.25 1.68 -6.22
C ILE A 101 0.97 0.96 -4.89
N GLY A 102 1.90 0.12 -4.41
CA GLY A 102 1.73 -0.72 -3.22
C GLY A 102 0.94 -2.00 -3.51
N ILE A 103 1.03 -2.54 -4.73
CA ILE A 103 0.36 -3.80 -5.08
C ILE A 103 1.12 -4.97 -4.43
N PRO A 104 0.48 -5.79 -3.59
CA PRO A 104 1.16 -6.90 -2.92
C PRO A 104 1.67 -7.94 -3.93
N VAL A 105 2.83 -8.54 -3.63
CA VAL A 105 3.47 -9.54 -4.50
C VAL A 105 2.53 -10.71 -4.78
N GLU A 106 1.83 -11.20 -3.76
CA GLU A 106 0.88 -12.31 -3.87
C GLU A 106 -0.27 -12.04 -4.86
N ILE A 107 -0.69 -10.77 -5.03
CA ILE A 107 -1.69 -10.37 -6.02
C ILE A 107 -1.09 -10.41 -7.44
N VAL A 108 0.15 -9.96 -7.59
CA VAL A 108 0.88 -10.04 -8.85
C VAL A 108 1.10 -11.50 -9.27
N GLU A 109 1.56 -12.36 -8.35
CA GLU A 109 1.74 -13.80 -8.59
C GLU A 109 0.43 -14.51 -8.94
N MET A 110 -0.67 -14.13 -8.27
CA MET A 110 -2.02 -14.59 -8.61
C MET A 110 -2.37 -14.22 -10.05
N GLY A 111 -2.07 -12.99 -10.48
CA GLY A 111 -2.21 -12.55 -11.88
C GLY A 111 -1.43 -13.44 -12.85
N PHE A 112 -0.15 -13.69 -12.60
CA PHE A 112 0.66 -14.58 -13.43
C PHE A 112 0.07 -16.00 -13.53
N ARG A 113 -0.42 -16.55 -12.41
CA ARG A 113 -1.12 -17.83 -12.40
C ARG A 113 -2.39 -17.80 -13.26
N VAL A 114 -3.17 -16.73 -13.20
CA VAL A 114 -4.36 -16.53 -14.05
C VAL A 114 -3.97 -16.50 -15.52
N LEU A 115 -2.96 -15.71 -15.89
CA LEU A 115 -2.48 -15.59 -17.27
C LEU A 115 -2.08 -16.95 -17.85
N LYS A 116 -1.26 -17.72 -17.12
CA LYS A 116 -0.85 -19.08 -17.53
C LYS A 116 -2.05 -20.02 -17.71
N LYS A 117 -3.05 -19.92 -16.83
CA LYS A 117 -4.27 -20.73 -16.88
C LYS A 117 -5.12 -20.43 -18.13
N ILE A 118 -5.29 -19.16 -18.49
CA ILE A 118 -6.09 -18.76 -19.66
C ILE A 118 -5.33 -18.91 -20.98
N LEU A 119 -4.00 -18.94 -20.95
CA LEU A 119 -3.16 -19.18 -22.13
C LEU A 119 -3.26 -20.62 -22.64
N TYR A 120 -3.37 -21.60 -21.74
CA TYR A 120 -3.44 -23.02 -22.13
C TYR A 120 -4.58 -23.34 -23.10
N PRO A 121 -5.86 -22.96 -22.84
CA PRO A 121 -6.96 -23.18 -23.79
C PRO A 121 -6.72 -22.56 -25.17
N VAL A 122 -6.07 -21.39 -25.23
CA VAL A 122 -5.75 -20.72 -26.50
C VAL A 122 -4.76 -21.57 -27.31
N ILE A 123 -3.67 -22.03 -26.69
CA ILE A 123 -2.70 -22.91 -27.36
C ILE A 123 -3.35 -24.25 -27.74
N PHE A 124 -4.16 -24.82 -26.86
CA PHE A 124 -4.82 -26.11 -27.08
C PHE A 124 -5.79 -26.08 -28.26
N SER A 125 -6.47 -24.95 -28.48
CA SER A 125 -7.46 -24.75 -29.55
C SER A 125 -6.83 -24.43 -30.92
N SER A 126 -5.51 -24.24 -31.00
CA SER A 126 -4.81 -24.01 -32.26
C SER A 126 -4.83 -25.24 -33.19
N ASP A 127 -4.57 -25.03 -34.48
CA ASP A 127 -4.49 -26.10 -35.49
C ASP A 127 -3.14 -26.83 -35.52
N TYR A 128 -2.24 -26.53 -34.57
CA TYR A 128 -0.94 -27.18 -34.47
C TYR A 128 -1.05 -28.65 -34.02
N SER A 129 -0.02 -29.45 -34.33
CA SER A 129 0.06 -30.82 -33.83
C SER A 129 0.23 -30.86 -32.30
N ALA A 130 -0.11 -32.00 -31.69
CA ALA A 130 0.01 -32.16 -30.24
C ALA A 130 1.45 -31.94 -29.72
N ALA A 131 2.46 -32.37 -30.48
CA ALA A 131 3.87 -32.18 -30.13
C ALA A 131 4.26 -30.69 -30.15
N GLU A 132 3.83 -29.96 -31.17
CA GLU A 132 4.08 -28.51 -31.28
C GLU A 132 3.35 -27.74 -30.18
N LYS A 133 2.08 -28.09 -29.87
CA LYS A 133 1.32 -27.49 -28.76
C LYS A 133 2.06 -27.62 -27.43
N LEU A 134 2.62 -28.79 -27.14
CA LEU A 134 3.39 -29.03 -25.93
C LEU A 134 4.65 -28.14 -25.88
N GLN A 135 5.39 -28.05 -26.98
CA GLN A 135 6.61 -27.24 -27.04
C GLN A 135 6.33 -25.74 -26.96
N VAL A 136 5.28 -25.25 -27.65
CA VAL A 136 4.81 -23.86 -27.56
C VAL A 136 4.38 -23.55 -26.13
N TYR A 137 3.61 -24.43 -25.49
CA TYR A 137 3.22 -24.26 -24.10
C TYR A 137 4.42 -24.25 -23.16
N HIS A 138 5.36 -25.20 -23.30
CA HIS A 138 6.58 -25.25 -22.51
C HIS A 138 7.42 -23.97 -22.63
N PHE A 139 7.65 -23.49 -23.85
CA PHE A 139 8.35 -22.23 -24.08
C PHE A 139 7.63 -21.05 -23.44
N SER A 140 6.30 -20.98 -23.61
CA SER A 140 5.49 -19.87 -23.09
C SER A 140 5.49 -19.82 -21.56
N ILE A 141 5.33 -20.96 -20.89
CA ILE A 141 5.31 -21.02 -19.42
C ILE A 141 6.66 -20.62 -18.84
N ASN A 142 7.76 -21.18 -19.35
CA ASN A 142 9.09 -20.82 -18.86
C ASN A 142 9.42 -19.34 -19.13
N SER A 143 8.96 -18.78 -20.26
CA SER A 143 9.15 -17.36 -20.58
C SER A 143 8.36 -16.45 -19.64
N ILE A 144 7.15 -16.85 -19.26
CA ILE A 144 6.33 -16.12 -18.28
C ILE A 144 6.95 -16.24 -16.88
N ASP A 145 7.43 -17.43 -16.50
CA ASP A 145 7.97 -17.69 -15.17
C ASP A 145 9.30 -16.98 -14.94
N ILE A 146 10.20 -16.93 -15.93
CA ILE A 146 11.44 -16.16 -15.81
C ILE A 146 11.17 -14.66 -15.75
N ALA A 147 10.19 -14.16 -16.51
CA ALA A 147 9.77 -12.76 -16.44
C ALA A 147 9.17 -12.42 -15.06
N MET A 148 8.35 -13.32 -14.51
CA MET A 148 7.80 -13.21 -13.16
C MET A 148 8.91 -13.19 -12.10
N GLU A 149 9.90 -14.10 -12.18
CA GLU A 149 11.01 -14.12 -11.22
C GLU A 149 11.80 -12.81 -11.22
N VAL A 150 12.16 -12.30 -12.41
CA VAL A 150 12.87 -11.02 -12.55
C VAL A 150 12.05 -9.87 -11.93
N MET A 151 10.74 -9.82 -12.21
CA MET A 151 9.85 -8.79 -11.65
C MET A 151 9.75 -8.88 -10.13
N THR A 152 9.50 -10.07 -9.57
CA THR A 152 9.33 -10.26 -8.12
C THR A 152 10.59 -9.88 -7.35
N ARG A 153 11.78 -10.22 -7.86
CA ARG A 153 13.04 -9.83 -7.20
C ARG A 153 13.33 -8.33 -7.30
N ALA A 154 12.98 -7.70 -8.43
CA ALA A 154 13.04 -6.25 -8.56
C ALA A 154 12.09 -5.56 -7.58
N PHE A 155 10.88 -6.10 -7.39
CA PHE A 155 9.88 -5.57 -6.46
C PHE A 155 10.41 -5.57 -5.02
N THR A 156 10.98 -6.68 -4.53
CA THR A 156 11.52 -6.76 -3.16
C THR A 156 12.62 -5.71 -2.92
N PHE A 157 13.41 -5.39 -3.94
CA PHE A 157 14.45 -4.37 -3.83
C PHE A 157 13.86 -2.95 -3.75
N SER A 158 12.91 -2.63 -4.64
CA SER A 158 12.26 -1.32 -4.70
C SER A 158 11.42 -1.04 -3.45
N ASP A 159 10.64 -2.01 -2.98
CA ASP A 159 9.81 -1.90 -1.78
C ASP A 159 10.67 -1.66 -0.51
N SER A 160 11.80 -2.38 -0.41
CA SER A 160 12.76 -2.18 0.68
C SER A 160 13.44 -0.81 0.67
N SER A 161 13.55 -0.18 -0.50
CA SER A 161 14.17 1.14 -0.66
C SER A 161 13.17 2.25 -0.37
N ALA A 162 11.95 2.15 -0.90
CA ALA A 162 10.86 3.08 -0.61
C ALA A 162 10.52 3.10 0.90
N SER A 163 10.43 1.93 1.53
CA SER A 163 10.21 1.83 2.99
C SER A 163 11.33 2.49 3.80
N LYS A 164 12.59 2.39 3.34
CA LYS A 164 13.74 3.04 4.00
C LYS A 164 13.74 4.54 3.78
N GLU A 165 13.36 5.02 2.61
CA GLU A 165 13.26 6.44 2.33
C GLU A 165 12.16 7.09 3.18
N ASP A 166 10.98 6.47 3.28
CA ASP A 166 9.89 6.94 4.14
C ASP A 166 10.31 6.98 5.63
N GLU A 167 11.00 5.95 6.12
CA GLU A 167 11.52 5.94 7.48
C GLU A 167 12.62 7.00 7.68
N ASN A 168 13.48 7.23 6.68
CA ASN A 168 14.49 8.29 6.74
C ASN A 168 13.85 9.69 6.73
N TYR A 169 12.78 9.93 5.95
CA TYR A 169 12.02 11.17 5.99
C TYR A 169 11.31 11.37 7.33
N ARG A 170 10.77 10.31 7.92
CA ARG A 170 10.19 10.32 9.25
C ARG A 170 11.24 10.68 10.31
N ILE A 171 12.40 10.04 10.29
CA ILE A 171 13.52 10.33 11.20
C ILE A 171 14.05 11.76 11.01
N PHE A 172 14.22 12.21 9.77
CA PHE A 172 14.70 13.56 9.46
C PHE A 172 13.73 14.66 9.92
N SER A 173 12.42 14.48 9.69
CA SER A 173 11.39 15.44 10.12
C SER A 173 11.22 15.48 11.65
N LEU A 174 11.43 14.35 12.34
CA LEU A 174 11.52 14.31 13.80
C LEU A 174 12.78 15.05 14.31
N LEU A 175 13.95 14.81 13.72
CA LEU A 175 15.23 15.34 14.20
C LEU A 175 15.36 16.86 14.10
N GLU A 176 14.77 17.50 13.09
CA GLU A 176 15.00 18.93 12.85
C GLU A 176 14.19 19.84 13.80
N ASN A 177 13.01 19.41 14.28
CA ASN A 177 12.11 20.25 15.10
C ASN A 177 11.39 19.50 16.24
N ALA A 178 11.87 18.33 16.68
CA ALA A 178 11.22 17.50 17.72
C ALA A 178 10.86 18.29 18.99
N GLU A 179 11.81 19.03 19.56
CA GLU A 179 11.59 19.78 20.80
C GLU A 179 10.57 20.92 20.63
N GLU A 180 10.60 21.63 19.49
CA GLU A 180 9.63 22.69 19.21
C GLU A 180 8.23 22.11 19.03
N GLU A 181 8.10 21.00 18.29
CA GLU A 181 6.82 20.35 18.07
C GLU A 181 6.28 19.76 19.37
N LYS A 182 7.13 19.15 20.21
CA LYS A 182 6.75 18.68 21.56
C LYS A 182 6.13 19.80 22.38
N GLU A 183 6.82 20.93 22.52
CA GLU A 183 6.33 22.07 23.30
C GLU A 183 5.08 22.69 22.68
N ARG A 184 4.98 22.73 21.34
CA ARG A 184 3.78 23.19 20.62
C ARG A 184 2.55 22.32 20.91
N GLN A 185 2.72 21.00 20.92
CA GLN A 185 1.62 20.07 21.20
C GLN A 185 1.23 20.08 22.69
N ILE A 186 2.18 20.22 23.60
CA ILE A 186 1.90 20.44 25.04
C ILE A 186 1.14 21.75 25.24
N ALA A 187 1.52 22.83 24.56
CA ALA A 187 0.81 24.09 24.63
C ALA A 187 -0.62 23.98 24.08
N SER A 188 -0.82 23.26 22.97
CA SER A 188 -2.14 23.05 22.36
C SER A 188 -3.10 22.33 23.31
N ILE A 189 -2.69 21.22 23.94
CA ILE A 189 -3.56 20.48 24.86
C ILE A 189 -3.86 21.27 26.13
N LEU A 190 -2.90 22.04 26.66
CA LEU A 190 -3.10 22.90 27.82
C LEU A 190 -4.05 24.07 27.50
N SER A 191 -3.96 24.65 26.29
CA SER A 191 -4.88 25.69 25.84
C SER A 191 -6.32 25.17 25.79
N TRP A 192 -6.51 23.98 25.22
CA TRP A 192 -7.82 23.33 25.19
C TRP A 192 -8.35 23.01 26.60
N GLU A 193 -7.50 22.54 27.52
CA GLU A 193 -7.87 22.30 28.92
C GLU A 193 -8.39 23.59 29.58
N ILE A 194 -7.64 24.68 29.43
CA ILE A 194 -7.96 25.98 30.01
C ILE A 194 -9.28 26.53 29.46
N ASP A 195 -9.50 26.45 28.14
CA ASP A 195 -10.71 26.95 27.49
C ASP A 195 -11.97 26.23 28.00
N ILE A 196 -11.90 24.91 28.17
CA ILE A 196 -13.00 24.12 28.73
C ILE A 196 -13.25 24.50 30.19
N ILE A 197 -12.19 24.61 31.00
CA ILE A 197 -12.31 24.98 32.41
C ILE A 197 -13.00 26.35 32.54
N TYR A 198 -12.61 27.35 31.74
CA TYR A 198 -13.21 28.67 31.78
C TYR A 198 -14.72 28.65 31.48
N LYS A 199 -15.14 27.96 30.43
CA LYS A 199 -16.56 27.84 30.08
C LYS A 199 -17.39 27.16 31.17
N ILE A 200 -16.85 26.09 31.76
CA ILE A 200 -17.51 25.38 32.86
C ILE A 200 -17.62 26.26 34.11
N LEU A 201 -16.59 27.08 34.41
CA LEU A 201 -16.59 27.94 35.59
C LEU A 201 -17.51 29.15 35.45
N LEU A 202 -17.58 29.74 34.25
CA LEU A 202 -18.38 30.95 33.97
C LEU A 202 -19.84 30.62 33.70
N ASP A 203 -20.09 29.70 32.76
CA ASP A 203 -21.43 29.47 32.22
C ASP A 203 -22.04 28.14 32.68
N SER A 204 -21.27 27.31 33.38
CA SER A 204 -21.65 25.91 33.72
C SER A 204 -22.13 25.12 32.49
N ASP A 205 -21.56 25.45 31.34
CA ASP A 205 -21.87 24.86 30.04
C ASP A 205 -20.56 24.64 29.26
N LEU A 206 -20.61 23.71 28.31
CA LEU A 206 -19.54 23.45 27.37
C LEU A 206 -19.81 24.16 26.02
N GLY A 207 -21.06 24.58 25.75
CA GLY A 207 -21.42 25.34 24.55
C GLY A 207 -21.06 24.63 23.25
N SER A 208 -20.27 25.28 22.38
CA SER A 208 -19.76 24.71 21.13
C SER A 208 -18.36 24.07 21.26
N SER A 209 -17.94 23.72 22.47
CA SER A 209 -16.60 23.13 22.68
C SER A 209 -16.48 21.76 22.02
N LEU A 210 -15.33 21.53 21.40
CA LEU A 210 -15.01 20.29 20.72
C LEU A 210 -14.39 19.27 21.69
N PRO A 211 -14.68 17.97 21.49
CA PRO A 211 -14.00 16.90 22.22
C PRO A 211 -12.50 16.87 21.89
N LEU A 212 -11.70 16.16 22.69
CA LEU A 212 -10.24 16.19 22.58
C LEU A 212 -9.76 15.63 21.23
N SER A 213 -10.42 14.62 20.65
CA SER A 213 -10.06 14.10 19.31
C SER A 213 -10.24 15.11 18.17
N GLN A 214 -11.09 16.12 18.37
CA GLN A 214 -11.42 17.15 17.37
C GLN A 214 -10.75 18.50 17.69
N ALA A 215 -10.09 18.63 18.83
CA ALA A 215 -9.24 19.77 19.15
C ALA A 215 -7.93 19.71 18.35
N ASP A 216 -7.20 20.82 18.26
CA ASP A 216 -5.96 20.94 17.48
C ASP A 216 -4.96 19.81 17.78
N PHE A 217 -4.72 19.52 19.07
CA PHE A 217 -3.88 18.39 19.49
C PHE A 217 -4.41 17.04 18.98
N GLY A 218 -5.71 16.78 19.11
CA GLY A 218 -6.31 15.50 18.68
C GLY A 218 -6.25 15.31 17.17
N LEU A 219 -6.49 16.38 16.40
CA LEU A 219 -6.34 16.37 14.95
C LEU A 219 -4.88 16.11 14.56
N TRP A 220 -3.95 16.83 15.17
CA TRP A 220 -2.53 16.59 14.95
C TRP A 220 -2.14 15.16 15.31
N PHE A 221 -2.56 14.65 16.46
CA PHE A 221 -2.17 13.32 16.93
C PHE A 221 -2.69 12.23 15.99
N ASN A 222 -3.94 12.35 15.54
CA ASN A 222 -4.55 11.37 14.63
C ASN A 222 -3.97 11.43 13.22
N HIS A 223 -3.59 12.61 12.71
CA HIS A 223 -3.12 12.78 11.34
C HIS A 223 -1.59 12.77 11.17
N LYS A 224 -0.83 13.09 12.23
CA LYS A 224 0.63 13.17 12.21
C LYS A 224 1.28 12.39 13.34
N GLY A 225 0.88 12.64 14.59
CA GLY A 225 1.52 12.05 15.78
C GLY A 225 1.57 10.52 15.76
N ARG A 226 0.47 9.84 15.40
CA ARG A 226 0.42 8.37 15.27
C ARG A 226 1.40 7.82 14.23
N HIS A 227 1.60 8.55 13.13
CA HIS A 227 2.50 8.13 12.07
C HIS A 227 3.96 8.39 12.49
N TYR A 228 4.25 9.54 13.08
CA TYR A 228 5.58 9.89 13.58
C TYR A 228 6.08 8.93 14.66
N PHE A 229 5.21 8.42 15.50
CA PHE A 229 5.58 7.53 16.61
C PHE A 229 5.06 6.09 16.43
N SER A 230 4.72 5.71 15.19
CA SER A 230 4.32 4.34 14.85
C SER A 230 5.30 3.29 15.40
N GLY A 231 4.76 2.25 16.05
CA GLY A 231 5.53 1.18 16.70
C GLY A 231 5.82 1.39 18.19
N ILE A 232 5.56 2.58 18.74
CA ILE A 232 5.77 2.90 20.15
C ILE A 232 4.46 2.66 20.94
N ALA A 233 4.53 2.00 22.10
CA ALA A 233 3.35 1.55 22.85
C ALA A 233 2.50 2.74 23.38
N GLU A 234 3.19 3.82 23.74
CA GLU A 234 2.68 5.08 24.29
C GLU A 234 1.65 5.73 23.34
N VAL A 235 1.81 5.56 22.02
CA VAL A 235 0.83 6.02 21.01
C VAL A 235 -0.53 5.33 21.17
N GLY A 236 -0.51 4.02 21.43
CA GLY A 236 -1.72 3.25 21.71
C GLY A 236 -2.39 3.69 23.00
N HIS A 237 -1.60 4.03 24.02
CA HIS A 237 -2.10 4.54 25.30
C HIS A 237 -2.75 5.93 25.16
N ILE A 238 -2.10 6.87 24.48
CA ILE A 238 -2.66 8.20 24.21
C ILE A 238 -3.97 8.10 23.41
N SER A 239 -4.01 7.22 22.39
CA SER A 239 -5.21 6.99 21.58
C SER A 239 -6.40 6.55 22.43
N ARG A 240 -6.17 5.64 23.38
CA ARG A 240 -7.21 5.15 24.29
C ARG A 240 -7.66 6.24 25.25
N LEU A 241 -6.73 7.02 25.81
CA LEU A 241 -7.07 8.14 26.70
C LEU A 241 -7.95 9.18 26.02
N ILE A 242 -7.66 9.52 24.76
CA ILE A 242 -8.49 10.44 23.97
C ILE A 242 -9.89 9.85 23.77
N GLN A 243 -9.99 8.59 23.34
CA GLN A 243 -11.27 7.95 23.08
C GLN A 243 -12.15 7.83 24.33
N ASP A 244 -11.55 7.38 25.45
CA ASP A 244 -12.25 7.23 26.72
C ASP A 244 -12.75 8.59 27.24
N PHE A 245 -11.90 9.61 27.14
CA PHE A 245 -12.26 10.96 27.56
C PHE A 245 -13.36 11.57 26.69
N ASP A 246 -13.30 11.39 25.37
CA ASP A 246 -14.33 11.88 24.45
C ASP A 246 -15.70 11.23 24.73
N GLY A 247 -15.71 9.97 25.17
CA GLY A 247 -16.91 9.31 25.67
C GLY A 247 -17.54 10.07 26.85
N ILE A 248 -16.73 10.44 27.83
CA ILE A 248 -17.15 11.21 29.02
C ILE A 248 -17.60 12.62 28.62
N PHE A 249 -16.84 13.28 27.73
CA PHE A 249 -17.14 14.61 27.23
C PHE A 249 -18.51 14.65 26.55
N ASN A 250 -18.77 13.73 25.62
CA ASN A 250 -20.03 13.64 24.90
C ASN A 250 -21.23 13.32 25.81
N GLN A 251 -21.04 12.48 26.84
CA GLN A 251 -22.08 12.22 27.84
C GLN A 251 -22.41 13.47 28.66
N THR A 252 -21.40 14.26 28.99
CA THR A 252 -21.55 15.51 29.73
C THR A 252 -22.22 16.59 28.88
N MET A 253 -21.86 16.69 27.59
CA MET A 253 -22.53 17.54 26.61
C MET A 253 -24.02 17.21 26.43
N ARG A 254 -24.38 15.92 26.42
CA ARG A 254 -25.80 15.52 26.33
C ARG A 254 -26.61 15.87 27.58
N ASN A 255 -25.94 16.00 28.72
CA ASN A 255 -26.55 16.25 30.03
C ASN A 255 -25.90 17.44 30.73
N THR A 256 -25.88 18.61 30.09
CA THR A 256 -25.23 19.83 30.62
C THR A 256 -25.72 20.24 32.01
N ARG A 257 -26.95 19.87 32.40
CA ARG A 257 -27.47 20.04 33.77
C ARG A 257 -26.59 19.41 34.85
N ASN A 258 -25.78 18.40 34.51
CA ASN A 258 -24.81 17.80 35.43
C ASN A 258 -23.72 18.79 35.86
N LEU A 259 -23.36 19.75 35.00
CA LEU A 259 -22.37 20.78 35.31
C LEU A 259 -22.87 21.80 36.34
N ASN A 260 -24.19 21.95 36.51
CA ASN A 260 -24.77 22.75 37.59
C ASN A 260 -24.61 22.09 38.97
N ASN A 261 -24.44 20.77 39.01
CA ASN A 261 -24.17 20.06 40.25
C ASN A 261 -22.68 20.15 40.57
N ARG A 262 -22.35 20.84 41.69
CA ARG A 262 -20.96 21.05 42.12
C ARG A 262 -20.13 19.76 42.18
N SER A 263 -20.70 18.65 42.68
CA SER A 263 -19.98 17.38 42.80
C SER A 263 -19.65 16.78 41.44
N LEU A 264 -20.63 16.75 40.53
CA LEU A 264 -20.44 16.22 39.17
C LEU A 264 -19.51 17.12 38.35
N ARG A 265 -19.61 18.43 38.49
CA ARG A 265 -18.70 19.40 37.86
C ARG A 265 -17.26 19.20 38.32
N VAL A 266 -17.01 19.11 39.62
CA VAL A 266 -15.65 18.87 40.17
C VAL A 266 -15.11 17.53 39.68
N LYS A 267 -15.93 16.48 39.65
CA LYS A 267 -15.52 15.17 39.12
C LYS A 267 -15.09 15.25 37.66
N PHE A 268 -15.84 15.97 36.82
CA PHE A 268 -15.50 16.15 35.41
C PHE A 268 -14.22 16.95 35.20
N LEU A 269 -14.03 18.04 35.96
CA LEU A 269 -12.78 18.83 35.93
C LEU A 269 -11.55 18.01 36.35
N LEU A 270 -11.69 17.15 37.36
CA LEU A 270 -10.61 16.22 37.75
C LEU A 270 -10.31 15.19 36.67
N GLN A 271 -11.33 14.71 35.94
CA GLN A 271 -11.14 13.80 34.81
C GLN A 271 -10.37 14.48 33.67
N ILE A 272 -10.73 15.73 33.32
CA ILE A 272 -9.97 16.52 32.34
C ILE A 272 -8.50 16.60 32.78
N ARG A 273 -8.26 17.05 34.02
CA ARG A 273 -6.89 17.25 34.52
C ARG A 273 -6.06 15.98 34.50
N ASN A 274 -6.64 14.85 34.90
CA ASN A 274 -5.97 13.57 34.93
C ASN A 274 -5.65 13.05 33.53
N THR A 275 -6.61 13.13 32.59
CA THR A 275 -6.39 12.72 31.20
C THR A 275 -5.32 13.57 30.54
N VAL A 276 -5.40 14.90 30.66
CA VAL A 276 -4.42 15.83 30.07
C VAL A 276 -3.03 15.58 30.66
N SER A 277 -2.91 15.41 31.98
CA SER A 277 -1.62 15.13 32.62
C SER A 277 -1.00 13.81 32.13
N GLN A 278 -1.81 12.75 31.98
CA GLN A 278 -1.32 11.47 31.47
C GLN A 278 -0.88 11.56 30.00
N ILE A 279 -1.66 12.25 29.16
CA ILE A 279 -1.30 12.47 27.77
C ILE A 279 0.00 13.27 27.67
N ILE A 280 0.18 14.33 28.48
CA ILE A 280 1.43 15.11 28.48
C ILE A 280 2.63 14.26 28.92
N THR A 281 2.49 13.42 29.93
CA THR A 281 3.58 12.52 30.36
C THR A 281 3.98 11.57 29.24
N LEU A 282 3.01 10.89 28.63
CA LEU A 282 3.28 9.97 27.52
C LEU A 282 3.85 10.71 26.31
N LEU A 283 3.35 11.91 26.02
CA LEU A 283 3.86 12.73 24.93
C LEU A 283 5.32 13.12 25.17
N ARG A 284 5.70 13.44 26.41
CA ARG A 284 7.11 13.72 26.74
C ARG A 284 8.03 12.51 26.63
N GLU A 285 7.50 11.30 26.77
CA GLU A 285 8.24 10.05 26.58
C GLU A 285 8.38 9.67 25.10
N LEU A 286 7.50 10.19 24.23
CA LEU A 286 7.54 9.93 22.79
C LEU A 286 8.66 10.69 22.06
N PHE A 287 9.06 11.85 22.59
CA PHE A 287 10.11 12.72 22.03
C PHE A 287 11.42 12.52 22.80
#